data_AF-A0A7C1W2V1-F1
#
_entry.id   AF-A0A7C1W2V1-F1
#
_cell.length_a   1.000
_cell.length_b   1.000
_cell.length_c   1.000
_cell.angle_alpha   90.00
_cell.angle_beta   90.00
_cell.angle_gamma   90.00
#
_symmetry.space_group_name_H-M   'P 1'
#
loop_
_entity.id
_entity.type
_entity.pdbx_description
1 polymer ?
#
loop_
_entity_poly.entity_id
_entity_poly.type
_entity_poly.pdbx_seq_one_letter_code
_entity_poly.pdbx_strand_id
1 'polypeptide(L)'
;MFDLIDYYKDRIKDEIREIPRIGSIEEKEIPKISVDKENLLSNFKKEYKEGIKTNKFLKKSKPFGDQIDNLYFPEDKWADLVFKAIKMKDLDGLRILWQGRYAYFVREVENKTEKEAEEIIEKQIEYFMKYKYRCKLFNNREIEN
;
A
#
# COMPACT_ATOMS: atom_id res chain seq x y z
N MET A 1 21.33 9.82 -0.55
CA MET A 1 20.25 8.90 -0.98
C MET A 1 19.16 9.66 -1.72
N PHE A 2 19.53 10.61 -2.58
CA PHE A 2 18.61 11.33 -3.49
C PHE A 2 19.19 11.47 -4.91
N ASP A 3 20.40 10.94 -5.15
CA ASP A 3 21.16 11.20 -6.38
C ASP A 3 20.64 10.43 -7.60
N LEU A 4 19.86 9.37 -7.41
CA LEU A 4 19.26 8.62 -8.52
C LEU A 4 18.09 9.37 -9.16
N ILE A 5 17.35 10.17 -8.38
CA ILE A 5 16.12 10.83 -8.88
C ILE A 5 16.48 11.99 -9.82
N ASP A 6 17.54 12.73 -9.52
CA ASP A 6 17.98 13.82 -10.38
C ASP A 6 18.69 13.32 -11.65
N TYR A 7 19.36 12.16 -11.64
CA TYR A 7 19.99 11.58 -12.84
C TYR A 7 18.98 11.18 -13.93
N TYR A 8 17.79 10.71 -13.54
CA TYR A 8 16.77 10.25 -14.50
C TYR A 8 15.75 11.32 -14.89
N LYS A 9 15.75 12.46 -14.20
CA LYS A 9 14.79 13.56 -14.41
C LYS A 9 14.80 14.09 -15.84
N ASP A 10 15.99 14.15 -16.44
CA ASP A 10 16.16 14.62 -17.82
C ASP A 10 15.91 13.54 -18.88
N ARG A 11 15.95 12.24 -18.50
CA ARG A 11 15.69 11.11 -19.42
C ARG A 11 14.23 10.68 -19.48
N ILE A 12 13.39 11.13 -18.54
CA ILE A 12 11.96 10.80 -18.50
C ILE A 12 11.15 11.59 -19.53
N LYS A 13 11.76 12.56 -20.22
CA LYS A 13 11.00 13.55 -20.98
C LYS A 13 10.42 13.11 -22.31
N ASP A 14 10.96 12.14 -23.03
CA ASP A 14 10.38 11.74 -24.32
C ASP A 14 10.64 10.26 -24.62
N GLU A 15 9.56 9.53 -24.92
CA GLU A 15 9.48 8.12 -25.35
C GLU A 15 9.59 7.02 -24.28
N ILE A 16 8.53 6.21 -24.16
CA ILE A 16 8.58 4.87 -23.56
C ILE A 16 9.45 4.01 -24.48
N ARG A 17 10.76 3.95 -24.22
CA ARG A 17 11.65 3.00 -24.89
C ARG A 17 11.72 1.73 -24.09
N GLU A 18 11.53 0.58 -24.75
CA GLU A 18 11.89 -0.71 -24.18
C GLU A 18 13.38 -0.70 -23.86
N ILE A 19 13.71 -0.79 -22.57
CA ILE A 19 15.08 -0.91 -22.11
C ILE A 19 15.45 -2.40 -22.24
N PRO A 20 16.37 -2.79 -23.14
CA PRO A 20 16.79 -4.19 -23.24
C PRO A 20 17.41 -4.60 -21.90
N ARG A 21 16.86 -5.66 -21.30
CA ARG A 21 17.38 -6.25 -20.05
C ARG A 21 18.81 -6.75 -20.28
N ILE A 22 19.77 -6.20 -19.54
CA ILE A 22 21.15 -6.70 -19.53
C ILE A 22 21.26 -7.75 -18.41
N GLY A 23 21.54 -9.00 -18.80
CA GLY A 23 21.76 -10.14 -17.89
C GLY A 23 20.63 -11.17 -17.92
N SER A 24 21.00 -12.45 -17.84
CA SER A 24 20.08 -13.55 -17.59
C SER A 24 19.64 -13.51 -16.11
N ILE A 25 18.33 -13.45 -15.87
CA ILE A 25 17.79 -13.73 -14.53
C ILE A 25 17.98 -15.22 -14.33
N GLU A 26 18.96 -15.62 -13.52
CA GLU A 26 18.98 -16.98 -13.00
C GLU A 26 17.64 -17.21 -12.30
N GLU A 27 16.86 -18.20 -12.72
CA GLU A 27 15.71 -18.69 -11.97
C GLU A 27 16.22 -19.26 -10.65
N LYS A 28 16.44 -18.37 -9.67
CA LYS A 28 16.70 -18.76 -8.29
C LYS A 28 15.36 -19.07 -7.67
N GLU A 29 15.21 -20.29 -7.15
CA GLU A 29 14.13 -20.59 -6.22
C GLU A 29 14.13 -19.53 -5.13
N ILE A 30 13.07 -18.73 -5.09
CA ILE A 30 12.89 -17.72 -4.06
C ILE A 30 12.70 -18.51 -2.75
N PRO A 31 13.53 -18.28 -1.72
CA PRO A 31 13.39 -19.01 -0.48
C PRO A 31 11.98 -18.79 0.08
N LYS A 32 11.33 -19.88 0.47
CA LYS A 32 9.98 -19.84 1.03
C LYS A 32 10.02 -19.11 2.37
N ILE A 33 9.68 -17.82 2.38
CA ILE A 33 9.63 -17.01 3.59
C ILE A 33 8.43 -17.46 4.42
N SER A 34 8.69 -18.11 5.55
CA SER A 34 7.66 -18.38 6.54
C SER A 34 7.33 -17.08 7.30
N VAL A 35 6.07 -16.65 7.24
CA VAL A 35 5.60 -15.45 7.95
C VAL A 35 4.96 -15.87 9.27
N ASP A 36 5.45 -15.32 10.38
CA ASP A 36 4.82 -15.45 11.69
C ASP A 36 3.55 -14.58 11.75
N LYS A 37 2.41 -15.19 11.41
CA LYS A 37 1.11 -14.51 11.28
C LYS A 37 0.61 -13.97 12.61
N GLU A 38 0.84 -14.71 13.69
CA GLU A 38 0.36 -14.37 15.03
C GLU A 38 1.10 -13.15 15.55
N ASN A 39 2.42 -13.14 15.42
CA ASN A 39 3.25 -12.01 15.82
C ASN A 39 2.98 -10.79 14.94
N LEU A 40 2.83 -10.96 13.63
CA LEU A 40 2.46 -9.89 12.71
C LEU A 40 1.13 -9.22 13.11
N LEU A 41 0.09 -10.03 13.39
CA LEU A 41 -1.21 -9.52 13.81
C LEU A 41 -1.15 -8.86 15.20
N SER A 42 -0.43 -9.46 16.15
CA SER A 42 -0.25 -8.92 17.50
C SER A 42 0.45 -7.56 17.48
N ASN A 43 1.55 -7.45 16.73
CA ASN A 43 2.31 -6.21 16.59
C ASN A 43 1.46 -5.12 15.93
N PHE A 44 0.78 -5.45 14.84
CA PHE A 44 -0.14 -4.51 14.19
C PHE A 44 -1.23 -4.02 15.16
N LYS A 45 -1.90 -4.92 15.89
CA LYS A 45 -2.94 -4.55 16.86
C LYS A 45 -2.40 -3.62 17.94
N LYS A 46 -1.20 -3.91 18.46
CA LYS A 46 -0.53 -3.08 19.48
C LYS A 46 -0.22 -1.69 18.93
N GLU A 47 0.44 -1.62 17.78
CA GLU A 47 0.82 -0.36 17.14
C GLU A 47 -0.41 0.46 16.74
N TYR A 48 -1.45 -0.18 16.21
CA TYR A 48 -2.69 0.50 15.85
C TYR A 48 -3.41 1.08 17.07
N LYS A 49 -3.55 0.31 18.16
CA LYS A 49 -4.18 0.77 19.40
C LYS A 49 -3.47 1.96 20.03
N GLU A 50 -2.15 2.05 19.87
CA GLU A 50 -1.39 3.22 20.30
C GLU A 50 -1.50 4.37 19.30
N GLY A 51 -1.40 4.07 18.01
CA GLY A 51 -1.51 5.02 16.92
C GLY A 51 -2.85 5.79 16.90
N ILE A 52 -3.97 5.16 17.20
CA ILE A 52 -5.26 5.86 17.30
C ILE A 52 -5.33 6.90 18.43
N LYS A 53 -4.42 6.83 19.42
CA LYS A 53 -4.30 7.81 20.51
C LYS A 53 -3.36 8.95 20.14
N THR A 54 -2.23 8.62 19.50
CA THR A 54 -1.09 9.52 19.32
C THR A 54 -0.98 10.12 17.92
N ASN A 55 -1.40 9.39 16.88
CA ASN A 55 -1.31 9.82 15.48
C ASN A 55 -2.61 10.51 15.02
N LYS A 56 -2.48 11.72 14.49
CA LYS A 56 -3.62 12.58 14.09
C LYS A 56 -4.44 11.95 12.96
N PHE A 57 -3.80 11.35 11.96
CA PHE A 57 -4.49 10.71 10.86
C PHE A 57 -5.29 9.50 11.35
N LEU A 58 -4.67 8.56 12.08
CA LEU A 58 -5.34 7.36 12.58
C LEU A 58 -6.48 7.69 13.55
N LYS A 59 -6.30 8.70 14.40
CA LYS A 59 -7.36 9.19 15.30
C LYS A 59 -8.57 9.74 14.56
N LYS A 60 -8.35 10.39 13.41
CA LYS A 60 -9.40 10.96 12.56
C LYS A 60 -10.07 9.90 11.68
N SER A 61 -9.30 9.00 11.08
CA SER A 61 -9.79 8.02 10.11
C SER A 61 -10.41 6.78 10.77
N LYS A 62 -9.94 6.39 11.98
CA LYS A 62 -10.38 5.20 12.74
C LYS A 62 -10.76 4.00 11.86
N PRO A 63 -9.86 3.55 10.96
CA PRO A 63 -10.24 2.70 9.83
C PRO A 63 -10.81 1.34 10.20
N PHE A 64 -10.48 0.83 11.39
CA PHE A 64 -10.99 -0.45 11.87
C PHE A 64 -11.99 -0.33 13.02
N GLY A 65 -12.18 0.87 13.59
CA GLY A 65 -13.02 1.08 14.78
C GLY A 65 -12.79 0.02 15.86
N ASP A 66 -13.88 -0.60 16.31
CA ASP A 66 -13.87 -1.71 17.28
C ASP A 66 -13.63 -3.09 16.63
N GLN A 67 -13.58 -3.16 15.30
CA GLN A 67 -13.45 -4.41 14.53
C GLN A 67 -11.99 -4.79 14.24
N ILE A 68 -11.02 -4.17 14.93
CA ILE A 68 -9.60 -4.48 14.77
C ILE A 68 -9.27 -5.97 15.01
N ASP A 69 -10.09 -6.64 15.85
CA ASP A 69 -9.93 -8.07 16.12
C ASP A 69 -10.38 -8.97 14.97
N ASN A 70 -11.37 -8.52 14.19
CA ASN A 70 -11.76 -9.12 12.92
C ASN A 70 -11.15 -8.33 11.76
N LEU A 71 -9.82 -8.32 11.69
CA LEU A 71 -9.05 -7.56 10.70
C LEU A 71 -9.58 -7.83 9.28
N TYR A 72 -10.34 -6.88 8.74
CA TYR A 72 -10.86 -6.93 7.37
C TYR A 72 -10.42 -5.66 6.67
N PHE A 73 -9.48 -5.81 5.73
CA PHE A 73 -8.85 -4.67 5.08
C PHE A 73 -8.80 -4.81 3.54
N PRO A 74 -9.97 -4.76 2.88
CA PRO A 74 -10.07 -4.89 1.43
C PRO A 74 -9.35 -3.75 0.69
N GLU A 75 -9.07 -3.99 -0.59
CA GLU A 75 -8.25 -3.14 -1.46
C GLU A 75 -8.82 -1.74 -1.64
N ASP A 76 -10.15 -1.61 -1.67
CA ASP A 76 -10.84 -0.32 -1.82
C ASP A 76 -10.59 0.60 -0.62
N LYS A 77 -10.76 0.08 0.60
CA LYS A 77 -10.49 0.79 1.85
C LYS A 77 -8.99 1.08 1.99
N TRP A 78 -8.14 0.14 1.58
CA TRP A 78 -6.69 0.33 1.59
C TRP A 78 -6.30 1.51 0.70
N ALA A 79 -6.73 1.52 -0.56
CA ALA A 79 -6.45 2.61 -1.50
C ALA A 79 -6.93 3.96 -0.96
N ASP A 80 -8.17 4.04 -0.46
CA ASP A 80 -8.73 5.27 0.15
C ASP A 80 -7.82 5.86 1.24
N LEU A 81 -7.39 5.00 2.17
CA LEU A 81 -6.58 5.43 3.31
C LEU A 81 -5.16 5.82 2.90
N VAL A 82 -4.57 5.15 1.90
CA VAL A 82 -3.28 5.54 1.34
C VAL A 82 -3.37 6.96 0.78
N PHE A 83 -4.37 7.27 -0.04
CA PHE A 83 -4.52 8.61 -0.61
C PHE A 83 -4.78 9.67 0.46
N LYS A 84 -5.59 9.36 1.48
CA LYS A 84 -5.83 10.27 2.61
C LYS A 84 -4.55 10.53 3.42
N ALA A 85 -3.78 9.49 3.71
CA ALA A 85 -2.51 9.61 4.44
C ALA A 85 -1.50 10.44 3.65
N ILE A 86 -1.36 10.19 2.34
CA ILE A 86 -0.49 10.97 1.44
C ILE A 86 -0.94 12.44 1.40
N LYS A 87 -2.24 12.72 1.24
CA LYS A 87 -2.77 14.10 1.25
C LYS A 87 -2.49 14.80 2.58
N MET A 88 -2.53 14.07 3.69
CA MET A 88 -2.20 14.57 5.03
C MET A 88 -0.69 14.58 5.33
N LYS A 89 0.14 14.05 4.44
CA LYS A 89 1.59 13.83 4.62
C LYS A 89 1.93 13.03 5.90
N ASP A 90 1.08 12.07 6.26
CA ASP A 90 1.22 11.27 7.48
C ASP A 90 1.75 9.86 7.16
N LEU A 91 3.08 9.77 7.00
CA LEU A 91 3.75 8.50 6.66
C LEU A 91 3.79 7.52 7.85
N ASP A 92 3.82 8.03 9.08
CA ASP A 92 3.82 7.18 10.28
C ASP A 92 2.50 6.45 10.46
N GLY A 93 1.38 7.15 10.26
CA GLY A 93 0.06 6.53 10.25
C GLY A 93 -0.09 5.54 9.09
N LEU A 94 0.47 5.87 7.91
CA LEU A 94 0.48 4.98 6.75
C LEU A 94 1.28 3.70 7.01
N ARG A 95 2.44 3.78 7.67
CA ARG A 95 3.26 2.62 8.05
C ARG A 95 2.45 1.61 8.86
N ILE A 96 1.70 2.08 9.86
CA ILE A 96 0.85 1.24 10.70
C ILE A 96 -0.26 0.57 9.88
N LEU A 97 -0.90 1.32 8.96
CA LEU A 97 -1.90 0.73 8.06
C LEU A 97 -1.30 -0.29 7.10
N TRP A 98 -0.08 -0.06 6.63
CA TRP A 98 0.60 -0.98 5.74
C TRP A 98 0.87 -2.33 6.41
N GLN A 99 1.30 -2.33 7.68
CA GLN A 99 1.39 -3.56 8.48
C GLN A 99 0.04 -4.29 8.57
N GLY A 100 -1.06 -3.56 8.77
CA GLY A 100 -2.41 -4.11 8.78
C GLY A 100 -2.82 -4.71 7.42
N ARG A 101 -2.51 -4.04 6.31
CA ARG A 101 -2.80 -4.56 4.96
C ARG A 101 -1.99 -5.82 4.68
N TYR A 102 -0.72 -5.85 5.10
CA TYR A 102 0.13 -7.03 4.96
C TYR A 102 -0.39 -8.21 5.79
N ALA A 103 -0.76 -7.97 7.05
CA ALA A 103 -1.37 -8.99 7.91
C ALA A 103 -2.66 -9.56 7.30
N TYR A 104 -3.51 -8.70 6.75
CA TYR A 104 -4.71 -9.12 6.03
C TYR A 104 -4.38 -9.91 4.75
N PHE A 105 -3.40 -9.46 3.97
CA PHE A 105 -2.96 -10.13 2.74
C PHE A 105 -2.47 -11.55 3.01
N VAL A 106 -1.59 -11.74 4.00
CA VAL A 106 -1.05 -13.06 4.36
C VAL A 106 -2.16 -14.05 4.73
N ARG A 107 -3.24 -13.58 5.36
CA ARG A 107 -4.42 -14.40 5.66
C ARG A 107 -5.27 -14.66 4.41
N GLU A 108 -5.47 -13.64 3.58
CA GLU A 108 -6.24 -13.70 2.34
C GLU A 108 -5.64 -14.68 1.31
N VAL A 109 -4.31 -14.84 1.30
CA VAL A 109 -3.59 -15.74 0.38
C VAL A 109 -3.14 -17.07 0.99
N GLU A 110 -3.49 -17.35 2.24
CA GLU A 110 -3.03 -18.55 2.97
C GLU A 110 -3.33 -19.86 2.24
N ASN A 111 -4.47 -19.93 1.56
CA ASN A 111 -4.92 -21.12 0.82
C ASN A 111 -4.95 -20.87 -0.70
N LYS A 112 -4.11 -19.96 -1.19
CA LYS A 112 -4.03 -19.57 -2.60
C LYS A 112 -2.70 -19.97 -3.21
N THR A 113 -2.72 -20.20 -4.51
CA THR A 113 -1.52 -20.33 -5.33
C THR A 113 -0.82 -18.98 -5.46
N GLU A 114 0.47 -18.99 -5.82
CA GLU A 114 1.23 -17.76 -6.08
C GLU A 114 0.57 -16.89 -7.15
N LYS A 115 0.10 -17.51 -8.24
CA LYS A 115 -0.63 -16.82 -9.30
C LYS A 115 -1.90 -16.11 -8.78
N GLU A 116 -2.70 -16.79 -7.94
CA GLU A 116 -3.89 -16.16 -7.35
C GLU A 116 -3.53 -15.03 -6.38
N ALA A 117 -2.41 -15.13 -5.68
CA ALA A 117 -1.90 -14.06 -4.84
C ALA A 117 -1.42 -12.85 -5.66
N GLU A 118 -0.75 -13.09 -6.79
CA GLU A 118 -0.37 -12.05 -7.76
C GLU A 118 -1.59 -11.35 -8.34
N GLU A 119 -2.62 -12.10 -8.75
CA GLU A 119 -3.88 -11.51 -9.26
C GLU A 119 -4.54 -10.57 -8.23
N ILE A 120 -4.41 -10.86 -6.93
CA ILE A 120 -4.90 -9.98 -5.86
C ILE A 120 -4.05 -8.70 -5.77
N ILE A 121 -2.73 -8.79 -5.92
CA ILE A 121 -1.84 -7.63 -5.97
C ILE A 121 -2.14 -6.77 -7.20
N GLU A 122 -2.31 -7.39 -8.37
CA GLU A 122 -2.60 -6.69 -9.62
C GLU A 122 -3.94 -5.94 -9.55
N LYS A 123 -4.98 -6.55 -8.97
CA LYS A 123 -6.27 -5.89 -8.74
C LYS A 123 -6.16 -4.61 -7.90
N GLN A 124 -5.18 -4.51 -7.01
CA GLN A 124 -4.96 -3.27 -6.26
C GLN A 124 -4.66 -2.09 -7.18
N ILE A 125 -3.94 -2.30 -8.29
CA ILE A 125 -3.60 -1.25 -9.26
C ILE A 125 -4.86 -0.55 -9.76
N GLU A 126 -5.93 -1.30 -10.06
CA GLU A 126 -7.20 -0.72 -10.50
C GLU A 126 -7.83 0.18 -9.43
N TYR A 127 -7.82 -0.24 -8.16
CA TYR A 127 -8.33 0.57 -7.05
C TYR A 127 -7.50 1.85 -6.87
N PHE A 128 -6.17 1.74 -6.94
CA PHE A 128 -5.27 2.89 -6.88
C PHE A 128 -5.50 3.84 -8.06
N MET A 129 -5.73 3.34 -9.26
CA MET A 129 -6.02 4.15 -10.45
C MET A 129 -7.38 4.85 -10.35
N LYS A 130 -8.43 4.14 -9.88
CA LYS A 130 -9.75 4.73 -9.62
C LYS A 130 -9.65 5.87 -8.61
N TYR A 131 -8.90 5.70 -7.52
CA TYR A 131 -8.69 6.75 -6.54
C TYR A 131 -7.84 7.91 -7.06
N LYS A 132 -6.76 7.65 -7.81
CA LYS A 132 -5.96 8.68 -8.46
C LYS A 132 -6.81 9.57 -9.36
N TYR A 133 -7.71 8.97 -10.15
CA TYR A 133 -8.63 9.71 -11.01
C TYR A 133 -9.62 10.56 -10.20
N ARG A 134 -10.22 9.99 -9.15
CA ARG A 134 -11.09 10.74 -8.22
C ARG A 134 -10.35 11.92 -7.59
N CYS A 135 -9.14 11.73 -7.07
CA CYS A 135 -8.34 12.82 -6.49
C CYS A 135 -8.00 13.92 -7.51
N LYS A 136 -7.70 13.57 -8.78
CA LYS A 136 -7.52 14.57 -9.85
C LYS A 136 -8.79 15.37 -10.12
N LEU A 137 -9.96 14.72 -10.15
CA LEU A 137 -11.24 15.40 -10.33
C LEU A 137 -11.57 16.35 -9.17
N PHE A 138 -11.23 15.98 -7.93
CA PHE A 138 -11.42 16.86 -6.77
C PHE A 138 -10.50 18.08 -6.81
N ASN A 139 -9.23 17.92 -7.21
CA ASN A 139 -8.30 19.04 -7.35
C ASN A 139 -8.72 20.03 -8.46
N ASN A 140 -9.40 19.56 -9.51
CA ASN A 140 -9.89 20.44 -10.57
C ASN A 140 -11.16 21.21 -10.18
N ARG A 141 -11.97 20.69 -9.25
CA ARG A 141 -13.20 21.37 -8.77
C ARG A 141 -12.94 22.45 -7.70
N GLU A 142 -11.77 22.42 -7.06
CA GLU A 142 -11.34 23.50 -6.13
C GLU A 142 -10.80 24.74 -6.88
N ILE A 143 -10.73 24.72 -8.21
CA ILE A 143 -10.27 25.84 -9.06
C ILE A 143 -11.45 26.61 -9.69
N GLU A 144 -12.69 26.12 -9.55
CA GLU A 144 -13.89 26.72 -10.18
C GLU A 144 -14.87 27.40 -9.19
N ASN A 145 -14.45 27.74 -7.97
CA ASN A 145 -15.26 28.55 -7.04
C ASN A 145 -14.50 29.78 -6.54
#